data_AF-A0A345UP78-F1
#
_entry.id   AF-A0A345UP78-F1
#
_cell.length_a   1.000
_cell.length_b   1.000
_cell.length_c   1.000
_cell.angle_alpha   90.00
_cell.angle_beta   90.00
_cell.angle_gamma   90.00
#
_symmetry.space_group_name_H-M   'P 1'
#
loop_
_entity.id
_entity.type
_entity.pdbx_description
1 polymer ?
#
loop_
_entity_poly.entity_id
_entity_poly.type
_entity_poly.pdbx_seq_one_letter_code
_entity_poly.pdbx_strand_id
1 'polypeptide(L)'
;MTTALKLNYAFPGLQPVNLHDIDARALECVKLLGWHDLPDRLIEAIEADLIGFHNELTGQFSTRDTAVLQRRASVRYWVRCYLGGLCTYDTALKMLEVPE
;
A
#
# COMPACT_ATOMS: atom_id res chain seq x y z
N MET A 1 -13.54 22.01 -5.54
CA MET A 1 -12.18 21.70 -6.02
C MET A 1 -12.30 20.60 -7.07
N THR A 2 -11.80 20.84 -8.28
CA THR A 2 -11.92 19.90 -9.41
C THR A 2 -10.70 18.97 -9.39
N THR A 3 -10.84 17.74 -8.89
CA THR A 3 -9.77 16.74 -8.92
C THR A 3 -9.69 16.12 -10.32
N ALA A 4 -8.52 16.19 -10.94
CA ALA A 4 -8.27 15.55 -12.23
C ALA A 4 -8.34 14.02 -12.04
N LEU A 5 -8.92 13.31 -13.01
CA LEU A 5 -9.04 11.85 -13.00
C LEU A 5 -8.12 11.26 -14.10
N LYS A 6 -7.33 10.25 -13.76
CA LYS A 6 -6.50 9.45 -14.67
C LYS A 6 -7.21 8.14 -14.96
N LEU A 7 -7.18 7.72 -16.22
CA LEU A 7 -7.65 6.40 -16.63
C LEU A 7 -6.61 5.36 -16.19
N ASN A 8 -7.00 4.43 -15.32
CA ASN A 8 -6.16 3.28 -14.99
C ASN A 8 -6.50 2.14 -15.97
N TYR A 9 -5.49 1.66 -16.70
CA TYR A 9 -5.66 0.58 -17.69
C TYR A 9 -5.54 -0.82 -17.06
N ALA A 10 -4.92 -0.93 -15.89
CA ALA A 10 -4.82 -2.19 -15.13
C ALA A 10 -6.11 -2.50 -14.37
N PHE A 11 -6.84 -1.47 -13.93
CA PHE A 11 -8.17 -1.57 -13.33
C PHE A 11 -9.08 -0.58 -14.04
N PRO A 12 -10.07 -1.04 -14.86
CA PRO A 12 -10.87 -0.15 -15.69
C PRO A 12 -11.73 0.76 -14.82
N GLY A 13 -11.18 1.92 -14.48
CA GLY A 13 -11.76 2.88 -13.55
C GLY A 13 -11.01 4.22 -13.60
N LEU A 14 -11.76 5.30 -13.38
CA LEU A 14 -11.20 6.63 -13.20
C LEU A 14 -10.66 6.76 -11.78
N GLN A 15 -9.38 7.07 -11.64
CA GLN A 15 -8.74 7.31 -10.34
C GLN A 15 -8.30 8.77 -10.24
N PRO A 16 -8.41 9.43 -9.08
CA PRO A 16 -7.87 10.77 -8.91
C PRO A 16 -6.37 10.80 -9.23
N VAL A 17 -5.95 11.81 -9.98
CA VAL A 17 -4.54 12.12 -10.21
C VAL A 17 -3.97 12.58 -8.87
N ASN A 18 -3.15 11.74 -8.24
CA ASN A 18 -2.43 12.16 -7.05
C ASN A 18 -1.20 12.98 -7.43
N LEU A 19 -1.15 14.19 -6.88
CA LEU A 19 0.00 15.11 -6.92
C LEU A 19 0.96 14.86 -5.74
N HIS A 20 0.67 13.86 -4.90
CA HIS A 20 1.50 13.49 -3.76
C HIS A 20 2.66 12.62 -4.26
N ASP A 21 3.89 13.11 -4.15
CA ASP A 21 5.09 12.31 -4.38
C ASP A 21 5.19 11.27 -3.26
N ILE A 22 4.79 10.03 -3.56
CA ILE A 22 4.96 8.88 -2.67
C ILE A 22 6.44 8.77 -2.29
N ASP A 23 6.73 8.56 -1.01
CA ASP A 23 8.08 8.44 -0.49
C ASP A 23 8.88 7.36 -1.25
N ALA A 24 10.10 7.71 -1.66
CA ALA A 24 10.96 6.82 -2.42
C ALA A 24 11.20 5.46 -1.72
N ARG A 25 11.23 5.44 -0.38
CA ARG A 25 11.37 4.22 0.43
C ARG A 25 10.15 3.31 0.29
N ALA A 26 8.95 3.91 0.21
CA ALA A 26 7.72 3.17 -0.01
C ALA A 26 7.69 2.55 -1.42
N LEU A 27 8.08 3.32 -2.43
CA LEU A 27 8.20 2.84 -3.82
C LEU A 27 9.23 1.71 -3.96
N GLU A 28 10.37 1.80 -3.26
CA GLU A 28 11.37 0.73 -3.23
C GLU A 28 10.78 -0.55 -2.62
N CYS A 29 10.04 -0.45 -1.51
CA CYS A 29 9.37 -1.60 -0.90
C CYS A 29 8.32 -2.23 -1.83
N VAL A 30 7.50 -1.42 -2.51
CA VAL A 30 6.52 -1.90 -3.49
C VAL A 30 7.21 -2.73 -4.58
N LYS A 31 8.33 -2.23 -5.10
CA LYS A 31 9.13 -2.93 -6.11
C LYS A 31 9.72 -4.24 -5.58
N LEU A 32 10.30 -4.23 -4.38
CA LEU A 32 10.89 -5.41 -3.75
C LEU A 32 9.86 -6.50 -3.44
N LEU A 33 8.63 -6.10 -3.08
CA LEU A 33 7.54 -7.02 -2.76
C LEU A 33 6.77 -7.50 -3.99
N GLY A 34 7.06 -6.97 -5.17
CA GLY A 34 6.38 -7.30 -6.41
C GLY A 34 4.96 -6.73 -6.50
N TRP A 35 4.65 -5.67 -5.75
CA TRP A 35 3.32 -5.04 -5.69
C TRP A 35 3.11 -3.96 -6.76
N HIS A 36 3.74 -4.12 -7.92
CA HIS A 36 3.64 -3.19 -9.06
C HIS A 36 2.22 -3.04 -9.62
N ASP A 37 1.38 -4.06 -9.45
CA ASP A 37 -0.03 -4.03 -9.86
C ASP A 37 -0.96 -3.44 -8.78
N LEU A 38 -0.42 -2.95 -7.66
CA LEU A 38 -1.25 -2.30 -6.66
C LEU A 38 -1.66 -0.90 -7.16
N PRO A 39 -2.96 -0.54 -7.11
CA PRO A 39 -3.38 0.82 -7.41
C PRO A 39 -2.70 1.84 -6.51
N ASP A 40 -2.35 3.00 -7.07
CA ASP A 40 -1.67 4.12 -6.38
C ASP A 40 -2.33 4.45 -5.04
N ARG A 41 -3.66 4.53 -5.00
CA ARG A 41 -4.42 4.84 -3.78
C ARG A 41 -4.33 3.78 -2.69
N LEU A 42 -4.13 2.50 -3.03
CA LEU A 42 -3.84 1.47 -2.03
C LEU A 42 -2.41 1.58 -1.51
N ILE A 43 -1.46 2.02 -2.35
CA ILE A 43 -0.07 2.28 -1.94
C ILE A 43 -0.02 3.44 -0.95
N GLU A 44 -0.74 4.52 -1.25
CA GLU A 44 -0.88 5.68 -0.36
C GLU A 44 -1.46 5.29 1.01
N ALA A 45 -2.51 4.46 1.02
CA ALA A 45 -3.14 3.99 2.25
C ALA A 45 -2.17 3.23 3.18
N ILE A 46 -1.11 2.64 2.62
CA ILE A 46 -0.09 1.88 3.37
C ILE A 46 1.29 2.53 3.30
N GLU A 47 1.40 3.79 2.88
CA GLU A 47 2.71 4.44 2.67
C GLU A 47 3.54 4.43 3.96
N ALA A 48 2.93 4.80 5.08
CA ALA A 48 3.57 4.76 6.40
C ALA A 48 4.05 3.35 6.78
N ASP A 49 3.31 2.30 6.40
CA ASP A 49 3.70 0.91 6.65
C ASP A 49 4.85 0.47 5.77
N LEU A 50 4.86 0.89 4.51
CA LEU A 50 5.95 0.61 3.59
C LEU A 50 7.25 1.30 4.05
N ILE A 51 7.16 2.53 4.58
CA ILE A 51 8.28 3.18 5.27
C ILE A 51 8.71 2.36 6.49
N GLY A 52 7.74 1.83 7.26
CA GLY A 52 8.00 0.90 8.36
C GLY A 52 8.77 -0.34 7.90
N PHE A 53 8.36 -0.97 6.80
CA PHE A 53 9.04 -2.14 6.23
C PHE A 53 10.45 -1.80 5.78
N HIS A 54 10.65 -0.65 5.14
CA HIS A 54 11.97 -0.17 4.78
C HIS A 54 12.86 0.00 6.02
N ASN A 55 12.33 0.59 7.09
CA ASN A 55 13.05 0.78 8.34
C ASN A 55 13.39 -0.55 9.02
N GLU A 56 12.56 -1.58 8.89
CA GLU A 56 12.91 -2.94 9.30
C GLU A 56 14.05 -3.53 8.48
N LEU A 57 13.97 -3.42 7.15
CA LEU A 57 14.98 -3.94 6.22
C LEU A 57 16.35 -3.28 6.41
N THR A 58 16.36 -2.00 6.77
CA THR A 58 17.57 -1.23 7.07
C THR A 58 18.05 -1.36 8.51
N GLY A 59 17.38 -2.16 9.34
CA GLY A 59 17.78 -2.47 10.72
C GLY A 59 17.44 -1.39 11.75
N GLN A 60 16.59 -0.42 11.41
CA GLN A 60 16.11 0.61 12.35
C GLN A 60 15.03 0.07 13.31
N PHE A 61 14.27 -0.95 12.89
CA PHE A 61 13.31 -1.65 13.73
C PHE A 61 13.65 -3.13 13.90
N SER A 62 13.31 -3.68 15.06
CA SER A 62 13.46 -5.11 15.32
C SER A 62 12.40 -5.89 14.56
N THR A 63 12.82 -6.78 13.67
CA THR A 63 11.91 -7.69 12.94
C THR A 63 11.20 -8.71 13.84
N ARG A 64 11.61 -8.80 15.11
CA ARG A 64 11.00 -9.65 16.15
C ARG A 64 10.03 -8.92 17.05
N ASP A 65 9.90 -7.60 16.93
CA ASP A 65 8.89 -6.86 17.67
C ASP A 65 7.49 -7.32 17.26
N THR A 66 6.62 -7.56 18.24
CA THR A 66 5.30 -8.14 18.00
C THR A 66 4.37 -7.18 17.25
N ALA A 67 4.45 -5.88 17.52
CA ALA A 67 3.62 -4.89 16.84
C ALA A 67 4.04 -4.74 15.38
N VAL A 68 5.35 -4.69 15.14
CA VAL A 68 5.94 -4.65 13.79
C VAL A 68 5.55 -5.89 12.98
N LEU A 69 5.65 -7.08 13.56
CA LEU A 69 5.22 -8.34 12.95
C LEU A 69 3.73 -8.35 12.59
N GLN A 70 2.88 -7.92 13.53
CA GLN A 70 1.43 -7.91 13.32
C GLN A 70 1.02 -6.94 12.22
N ARG A 71 1.60 -5.73 12.20
CA ARG A 71 1.32 -4.75 11.15
C ARG A 71 1.74 -5.27 9.78
N ARG A 72 2.95 -5.81 9.66
CA ARG A 72 3.44 -6.41 8.41
C ARG A 72 2.58 -7.58 7.94
N ALA A 73 2.17 -8.45 8.85
CA ALA A 73 1.29 -9.58 8.52
C ALA A 73 -0.07 -9.10 8.00
N SER A 74 -0.67 -8.09 8.65
CA SER A 74 -1.97 -7.52 8.26
C SER A 74 -1.92 -6.90 6.86
N VAL A 75 -0.96 -6.02 6.59
CA VAL A 75 -0.82 -5.36 5.28
C VAL A 75 -0.60 -6.39 4.17
N ARG A 76 0.33 -7.34 4.38
CA ARG A 76 0.59 -8.41 3.40
C ARG A 76 -0.63 -9.29 3.14
N TYR A 77 -1.43 -9.55 4.17
CA TYR A 77 -2.66 -10.33 4.03
C TYR A 77 -3.65 -9.62 3.12
N TRP A 78 -3.99 -8.36 3.40
CA TRP A 78 -4.98 -7.61 2.64
C TRP A 78 -4.53 -7.32 1.20
N VAL A 79 -3.26 -6.99 1.00
CA VAL A 79 -2.68 -6.85 -0.34
C VAL A 79 -2.78 -8.16 -1.13
N ARG A 80 -2.46 -9.29 -0.50
CA ARG A 80 -2.61 -10.61 -1.15
C ARG A 80 -4.07 -10.95 -1.47
N CYS A 81 -4.99 -10.63 -0.58
CA CYS A 81 -6.42 -10.82 -0.84
C CYS A 81 -6.88 -10.01 -2.05
N TYR A 82 -6.45 -8.76 -2.16
CA TYR A 82 -6.78 -7.90 -3.30
C TYR A 82 -6.17 -8.42 -4.61
N LEU A 83 -4.86 -8.66 -4.63
CA LEU A 83 -4.15 -9.16 -5.83
C LEU A 83 -4.63 -10.55 -6.26
N GLY A 84 -5.09 -11.37 -5.32
CA GLY A 84 -5.68 -12.69 -5.59
C GLY A 84 -7.16 -12.65 -5.99
N GLY A 85 -7.77 -11.48 -6.09
CA GLY A 85 -9.20 -11.33 -6.42
C GLY A 85 -10.15 -11.84 -5.33
N LEU A 86 -9.67 -11.99 -4.08
CA LEU A 86 -10.46 -12.46 -2.94
C LEU A 86 -11.25 -11.33 -2.25
N CYS A 87 -10.88 -10.07 -2.48
CA CYS A 87 -11.64 -8.92 -2.00
C CYS A 87 -11.72 -7.80 -3.05
N THR A 88 -12.73 -6.94 -2.90
CA THR A 88 -12.91 -5.77 -3.77
C THR A 88 -11.92 -4.66 -3.40
N TYR A 89 -11.72 -3.73 -4.33
CA TYR A 89 -10.93 -2.52 -4.10
C TYR A 89 -11.37 -1.75 -2.85
N ASP A 90 -12.67 -1.50 -2.68
CA ASP A 90 -13.20 -0.77 -1.52
C ASP A 90 -12.96 -1.51 -0.20
N THR A 91 -13.04 -2.85 -0.23
CA THR A 91 -12.75 -3.67 0.96
C THR A 91 -11.27 -3.60 1.32
N ALA A 92 -10.39 -3.71 0.32
CA ALA A 92 -8.94 -3.60 0.53
C ALA A 92 -8.57 -2.23 1.09
N LEU A 93 -9.10 -1.14 0.50
CA LEU A 93 -8.85 0.22 0.95
C LEU A 93 -9.27 0.42 2.41
N LYS A 94 -10.51 0.02 2.74
CA LYS A 94 -11.04 0.14 4.10
C LYS A 94 -10.24 -0.62 5.15
N MET A 95 -9.67 -1.77 4.80
CA MET A 95 -8.92 -2.60 5.75
C MET A 95 -7.43 -2.21 5.86
N LEU A 96 -6.90 -1.52 4.85
CA LEU A 96 -5.52 -1.05 4.82
C LEU A 96 -5.37 0.35 5.44
N GLU A 97 -6.37 1.22 5.26
CA GLU A 97 -6.44 2.51 5.94
C GLU A 97 -6.42 2.34 7.47
N VAL A 98 -5.55 3.09 8.14
CA VAL A 98 -5.56 3.17 9.60
C VAL A 98 -6.77 4.01 10.01
N PRO A 99 -7.62 3.55 10.94
CA PRO A 99 -8.69 4.39 11.47
C PRO A 99 -8.10 5.61 12.18
N GLU A 100 -8.59 6.81 11.84
CA GLU A 100 -8.27 8.07 12.53
C GLU A 100 -8.55 8.03 14.03
#